data_AF-A0A0B1S9L7-F1
#
_entry.id   AF-A0A0B1S9L7-F1
#
_cell.length_a   1.000
_cell.length_b   1.000
_cell.length_c   1.000
_cell.angle_alpha   90.00
_cell.angle_beta   90.00
_cell.angle_gamma   90.00
#
_symmetry.space_group_name_H-M   'P 1'
#
loop_
_entity.id
_entity.type
_entity.pdbx_description
1 polymer ?
#
loop_
_entity_poly.entity_id
_entity_poly.type
_entity_poly.pdbx_seq_one_letter_code
_entity_poly.pdbx_strand_id
1 'polypeptide(L)'
;MTLNLVLPVPGSFRARDVIWLRKHLNLNLPWEKTTSSVGSTYIGRYQVWEGQKPCGGQIRSWSCLFGVLDVPEMMGRPELIVHKLSLELEPAAFMCILKEARYRNHNPVEFDATSYAEMPTVELYNGKRITELTHPDWLLQSSFTR
;
A
#
# COMPACT_ATOMS: atom_id res chain seq x y z
N MET A 1 25.20 -32.79 10.80
CA MET A 1 24.42 -31.60 11.16
C MET A 1 24.20 -30.78 9.90
N THR A 2 23.02 -30.91 9.28
CA THR A 2 22.61 -30.02 8.19
C THR A 2 22.24 -28.67 8.81
N LEU A 3 23.11 -27.68 8.67
CA LEU A 3 22.75 -26.28 8.95
C LEU A 3 21.69 -25.87 7.93
N ASN A 4 20.42 -25.98 8.31
CA ASN A 4 19.35 -25.24 7.66
C ASN A 4 19.51 -23.77 8.04
N LEU A 5 20.43 -23.08 7.36
CA LEU A 5 20.64 -21.64 7.50
C LEU A 5 19.48 -20.91 6.83
N VAL A 6 18.30 -20.94 7.45
CA VAL A 6 17.25 -19.97 7.14
C VAL A 6 17.72 -18.68 7.78
N LEU A 7 18.38 -17.81 7.02
CA LEU A 7 18.66 -16.44 7.45
C LEU A 7 17.30 -15.78 7.68
N PRO A 8 16.92 -15.45 8.93
CA PRO A 8 15.67 -14.77 9.17
C PRO A 8 15.84 -13.33 8.69
N VAL A 9 15.40 -13.03 7.47
CA VAL A 9 15.29 -11.65 7.00
C VAL A 9 14.04 -11.08 7.67
N PRO A 10 14.16 -10.02 8.50
CA PRO A 10 13.00 -9.40 9.13
C PRO A 10 11.96 -8.99 8.08
N GLY A 11 10.69 -9.35 8.32
CA GLY A 11 9.59 -9.11 7.37
C GLY A 11 9.52 -10.07 6.18
N SER A 12 10.41 -11.06 6.09
CA SER A 12 10.29 -12.13 5.10
C SER A 12 9.24 -13.16 5.50
N PHE A 13 8.63 -13.79 4.50
CA PHE A 13 7.68 -14.89 4.67
C PHE A 13 8.09 -16.09 3.82
N ARG A 14 7.65 -17.28 4.23
CA ARG A 14 7.99 -18.51 3.50
C ARG A 14 7.19 -18.57 2.20
N ALA A 15 7.87 -18.53 1.05
CA ALA A 15 7.21 -18.59 -0.26
C ALA A 15 6.26 -19.79 -0.41
N ARG A 16 6.61 -20.94 0.18
CA ARG A 16 5.76 -22.15 0.21
C ARG A 16 4.37 -21.90 0.81
N ASP A 17 4.27 -21.05 1.82
CA ASP A 17 3.02 -20.78 2.52
C ASP A 17 2.14 -19.89 1.64
N VAL A 18 2.72 -18.91 0.95
CA VAL A 18 2.00 -18.05 0.00
C VAL A 18 1.52 -18.84 -1.21
N ILE A 19 2.33 -19.78 -1.72
CA ILE A 19 1.91 -20.71 -2.79
C ILE A 19 0.75 -21.58 -2.31
N TRP A 20 0.81 -22.09 -1.07
CA TRP A 20 -0.27 -22.86 -0.49
C TRP A 20 -1.55 -22.03 -0.36
N LEU A 21 -1.43 -20.79 0.13
CA LEU A 21 -2.53 -19.84 0.29
C LEU A 21 -3.22 -19.57 -1.04
N ARG A 22 -2.45 -19.25 -2.09
CA ARG A 22 -2.98 -19.03 -3.45
C ARG A 22 -3.72 -20.24 -4.03
N LYS A 23 -3.34 -21.45 -3.65
CA LYS A 23 -3.96 -22.69 -4.16
C LYS A 23 -5.23 -23.10 -3.41
N HIS A 24 -5.32 -22.77 -2.11
CA HIS A 24 -6.35 -23.34 -1.23
C HIS A 24 -7.34 -22.31 -0.68
N LEU A 25 -6.98 -21.03 -0.64
CA LEU A 25 -7.92 -19.97 -0.32
C LEU A 25 -8.54 -19.48 -1.63
N ASN A 26 -9.84 -19.75 -1.80
CA ASN A 26 -10.69 -19.06 -2.78
C ASN A 26 -10.87 -17.62 -2.32
N LEU A 27 -9.80 -16.82 -2.44
CA LEU A 27 -9.90 -15.39 -2.28
C LEU A 27 -10.64 -14.90 -3.52
N ASN A 28 -11.89 -14.46 -3.31
CA ASN A 28 -12.58 -13.60 -4.26
C ASN A 28 -11.81 -12.29 -4.26
N LEU A 29 -10.65 -12.26 -4.94
CA LEU A 29 -9.91 -11.05 -5.17
C LEU A 29 -10.87 -10.10 -5.85
N PRO A 30 -11.14 -8.91 -5.27
CA PRO A 30 -11.96 -7.92 -5.93
C PRO A 30 -11.46 -7.75 -7.36
N TRP A 31 -12.32 -7.98 -8.35
CA TRP A 31 -11.99 -7.76 -9.77
C TRP A 31 -11.54 -6.33 -10.00
N GLU A 32 -12.12 -5.42 -9.22
CA GLU A 32 -11.71 -4.03 -9.12
C GLU A 32 -10.49 -3.93 -8.20
N LYS A 33 -9.30 -3.81 -8.79
CA LYS A 33 -8.09 -3.42 -8.07
C LYS A 33 -8.17 -1.94 -7.76
N THR A 34 -9.10 -1.58 -6.90
CA THR A 34 -9.27 -0.22 -6.46
C THR A 34 -8.06 0.17 -5.64
N THR A 35 -7.52 1.36 -5.89
CA THR A 35 -6.59 2.00 -4.97
C THR A 35 -7.23 2.37 -3.64
N SER A 36 -8.50 1.99 -3.41
CA SER A 36 -9.24 2.15 -2.16
C SER A 36 -8.91 1.06 -1.14
N SER A 37 -8.34 -0.08 -1.53
CA SER A 37 -7.80 -1.00 -0.52
C SER A 37 -6.54 -0.36 0.07
N VAL A 38 -6.57 -0.10 1.36
CA VAL A 38 -5.39 0.16 2.21
C VAL A 38 -4.38 -1.01 2.14
N GLY A 39 -4.83 -2.11 1.56
CA GLY A 39 -4.35 -3.44 1.73
C GLY A 39 -3.43 -4.00 0.68
N SER A 40 -2.34 -3.31 0.40
CA SER A 40 -1.21 -4.01 -0.21
C SER A 40 -0.24 -4.43 0.89
N THR A 41 0.55 -5.48 0.63
CA THR A 41 1.73 -5.80 1.44
C THR A 41 2.74 -4.65 1.57
N TYR A 42 2.55 -3.56 0.83
CA TYR A 42 3.47 -2.45 0.70
C TYR A 42 2.78 -1.10 0.97
N ILE A 43 2.68 -0.73 2.25
CA ILE A 43 2.23 0.60 2.70
C ILE A 43 3.24 1.73 2.37
N GLY A 44 4.39 1.39 1.80
CA GLY A 44 5.44 2.35 1.50
C GLY A 44 5.06 3.36 0.42
N ARG A 45 4.10 3.04 -0.47
CA ARG A 45 3.79 3.89 -1.63
C ARG A 45 2.35 3.76 -2.13
N TYR A 46 1.64 4.88 -2.18
CA TYR A 46 0.40 5.03 -2.93
C TYR A 46 0.69 5.38 -4.39
N GLN A 47 0.20 4.56 -5.32
CA GLN A 47 0.38 4.76 -6.75
C GLN A 47 -0.87 4.32 -7.50
N VAL A 48 -1.25 5.10 -8.51
CA VAL A 48 -2.36 4.80 -9.41
C VAL A 48 -1.81 4.59 -10.81
N TRP A 49 -2.13 3.45 -11.41
CA TRP A 49 -1.90 3.14 -12.81
C TRP A 49 -3.09 3.54 -13.67
N GLU A 50 -2.83 3.76 -14.96
CA GLU A 50 -3.88 4.01 -15.94
C GLU A 50 -4.93 2.88 -15.93
N GLY A 51 -6.20 3.26 -15.94
CA GLY A 51 -7.32 2.33 -15.91
C GLY A 51 -7.72 1.81 -14.52
N GLN A 52 -6.97 2.10 -13.44
CA GLN A 52 -7.38 1.71 -12.08
C GLN A 52 -8.48 2.60 -11.50
N LYS A 53 -8.35 3.92 -11.69
CA LYS A 53 -9.36 4.92 -11.31
C LYS A 53 -9.14 6.22 -12.09
N PRO A 54 -10.11 7.16 -12.09
CA PRO A 54 -9.89 8.50 -12.61
C PRO A 54 -8.70 9.18 -11.94
N CYS A 55 -7.86 9.82 -12.74
CA CYS A 55 -6.72 10.63 -12.28
C CYS A 55 -7.14 12.10 -12.31
N GLY A 56 -7.12 12.78 -11.16
CA GLY A 56 -7.46 14.20 -11.05
C GLY A 56 -6.39 15.15 -11.61
N GLY A 57 -5.22 14.64 -11.99
CA GLY A 57 -4.18 15.34 -12.74
C GLY A 57 -3.99 14.76 -14.15
N GLN A 58 -2.80 14.22 -14.44
CA GLN A 58 -2.44 13.73 -15.78
C GLN A 58 -1.82 12.32 -15.74
N ILE A 59 -2.17 11.46 -16.69
CA ILE A 59 -1.46 10.18 -16.88
C ILE A 59 -0.12 10.44 -17.61
N ARG A 60 1.00 9.98 -17.02
CA ARG A 60 2.33 9.97 -17.64
C ARG A 60 3.06 8.69 -17.33
N SER A 61 3.66 8.06 -18.34
CA SER A 61 4.34 6.77 -18.19
C SER A 61 3.43 5.70 -17.56
N TRP A 62 2.17 5.66 -18.00
CA TRP A 62 1.15 4.72 -17.53
C TRP A 62 0.73 4.88 -16.06
N SER A 63 1.20 5.91 -15.35
CA SER A 63 0.82 6.20 -13.95
C SER A 63 0.25 7.61 -13.80
N CYS A 64 -0.65 7.79 -12.83
CA CYS A 64 -1.21 9.10 -12.50
C CYS A 64 -0.14 10.02 -11.89
N LEU A 65 -0.04 11.22 -12.45
CA LEU A 65 0.47 12.40 -11.76
C LEU A 65 -0.70 13.06 -11.06
N PHE A 66 -0.67 13.06 -9.74
CA PHE A 66 -1.77 13.55 -8.94
C PHE A 66 -1.92 15.07 -9.06
N GLY A 67 -3.17 15.49 -9.23
CA GLY A 67 -3.60 16.88 -9.24
C GLY A 67 -4.22 17.30 -7.91
N VAL A 68 -4.69 18.54 -7.85
CA VAL A 68 -5.33 19.11 -6.64
C VAL A 68 -6.56 18.30 -6.23
N LEU A 69 -7.32 17.79 -7.20
CA LEU A 69 -8.53 17.01 -6.96
C LEU A 69 -8.26 15.65 -6.30
N ASP A 70 -7.04 15.13 -6.40
CA ASP A 70 -6.65 13.86 -5.78
C ASP A 70 -6.22 14.05 -4.30
N VAL A 71 -5.93 15.29 -3.87
CA VAL A 71 -5.37 15.58 -2.53
C VAL A 71 -6.26 15.08 -1.38
N PRO A 72 -7.59 15.28 -1.38
CA PRO A 72 -8.44 14.82 -0.27
C PRO A 72 -8.36 13.31 -0.03
N GLU A 73 -8.31 12.50 -1.11
CA GLU A 73 -8.13 11.06 -1.00
C GLU A 73 -6.74 10.74 -0.45
N MET A 74 -5.69 11.30 -1.04
CA MET A 74 -4.30 11.07 -0.64
C MET A 74 -4.04 11.38 0.84
N MET A 75 -4.66 12.41 1.40
CA MET A 75 -4.45 12.80 2.80
C MET A 75 -5.11 11.88 3.83
N GLY A 76 -6.06 11.03 3.39
CA GLY A 76 -6.72 10.00 4.21
C GLY A 76 -6.16 8.59 3.98
N ARG A 77 -5.20 8.45 3.05
CA ARG A 77 -4.53 7.19 2.77
C ARG A 77 -3.50 6.86 3.87
N PRO A 78 -3.32 5.59 4.23
CA PRO A 78 -2.33 5.18 5.21
C PRO A 78 -0.92 5.06 4.65
N GLU A 79 -0.71 5.14 3.33
CA GLU A 79 0.64 5.06 2.76
C GLU A 79 1.53 6.25 3.11
N LEU A 80 2.83 5.98 3.23
CA LEU A 80 3.82 6.97 3.66
C LEU A 80 4.27 7.91 2.54
N ILE A 81 4.24 7.44 1.29
CA ILE A 81 4.76 8.17 0.12
C ILE A 81 3.73 8.10 -1.01
N VAL A 82 3.58 9.19 -1.75
CA VAL A 82 2.74 9.25 -2.94
C VAL A 82 3.63 9.20 -4.19
N HIS A 83 3.27 8.36 -5.15
CA HIS A 83 3.86 8.30 -6.49
C HIS A 83 2.77 8.50 -7.57
N LYS A 84 2.72 9.63 -8.27
CA LYS A 84 3.71 10.71 -8.32
C LYS A 84 3.10 12.11 -8.38
N LEU A 85 3.87 13.09 -7.92
CA LEU A 85 3.57 14.52 -7.97
C LEU A 85 4.59 15.20 -8.89
N SER A 86 4.19 16.27 -9.57
CA SER A 86 5.10 17.09 -10.38
C SER A 86 4.87 18.57 -10.14
N LEU A 87 5.95 19.30 -9.85
CA LEU A 87 5.94 20.75 -9.73
C LEU A 87 5.75 21.47 -11.08
N GLU A 88 6.03 20.80 -12.20
CA GLU A 88 5.91 21.40 -13.53
C GLU A 88 4.48 21.33 -14.07
N LEU A 89 3.71 20.32 -13.65
CA LEU A 89 2.37 20.05 -14.20
C LEU A 89 1.26 20.46 -13.22
N GLU A 90 1.37 20.05 -11.95
CA GLU A 90 0.35 20.27 -10.92
C GLU A 90 1.00 20.74 -9.59
N PRO A 91 1.71 21.88 -9.58
CA PRO A 91 2.41 22.36 -8.38
C PRO A 91 1.48 22.62 -7.20
N ALA A 92 0.22 22.97 -7.48
CA ALA A 92 -0.79 23.22 -6.46
C ALA A 92 -1.04 21.98 -5.59
N ALA A 93 -1.08 20.77 -6.19
CA ALA A 93 -1.25 19.53 -5.44
C ALA A 93 -0.11 19.30 -4.44
N PHE A 94 1.13 19.50 -4.90
CA PHE A 94 2.31 19.41 -4.05
C PHE A 94 2.28 20.44 -2.92
N MET A 95 1.94 21.69 -3.23
CA MET A 95 1.88 22.76 -2.22
C MET A 95 0.78 22.51 -1.17
N CYS A 96 -0.38 21.99 -1.58
CA CYS A 96 -1.46 21.60 -0.66
C CYS A 96 -1.01 20.51 0.31
N ILE A 97 -0.37 19.44 -0.20
CA ILE A 97 0.16 18.36 0.64
C ILE A 97 1.24 18.89 1.58
N LEU A 98 2.16 19.72 1.08
CA LEU A 98 3.22 20.30 1.91
C LEU A 98 2.66 21.17 3.04
N LYS A 99 1.65 21.98 2.75
CA LYS A 99 0.96 22.81 3.74
C LYS A 99 0.30 21.94 4.81
N GLU A 100 -0.41 20.90 4.40
CA GLU A 100 -1.10 19.98 5.31
C GLU A 100 -0.12 19.17 6.17
N ALA A 101 0.97 18.67 5.58
CA ALA A 101 2.03 17.98 6.30
C ALA A 101 2.67 18.88 7.37
N ARG A 102 2.94 20.14 7.04
CA ARG A 102 3.44 21.13 8.02
C ARG A 102 2.41 21.42 9.10
N TYR A 103 1.13 21.56 8.73
CA TYR A 103 0.06 21.79 9.69
C TYR A 103 -0.03 20.64 10.70
N ARG A 104 -0.04 19.38 10.26
CA ARG A 104 -0.07 18.19 11.13
C ARG A 104 1.19 18.04 11.99
N ASN A 105 2.35 18.47 11.49
CA ASN A 105 3.57 18.50 12.29
C ASN A 105 3.49 19.49 13.47
N HIS A 106 2.80 20.62 13.27
CA HIS A 106 2.55 21.60 14.34
C HIS A 106 1.31 21.29 15.18
N ASN A 107 0.36 20.51 14.65
CA ASN A 107 -0.89 20.14 15.28
C ASN A 107 -1.04 18.61 15.20
N PRO A 108 -0.30 17.86 16.03
CA PRO A 108 -0.28 16.42 15.95
C PRO A 108 -1.68 15.87 16.22
N VAL A 109 -2.16 15.06 15.27
CA VAL A 109 -3.37 14.25 15.42
C VAL A 109 -2.99 12.90 16.01
N GLU A 110 -3.93 12.23 16.66
CA GLU A 110 -3.71 10.85 17.11
C GLU A 110 -3.41 9.96 15.89
N PHE A 111 -2.31 9.22 15.99
CA PHE A 111 -1.88 8.32 14.94
C PHE A 111 -2.61 6.98 15.07
N ASP A 112 -3.45 6.66 14.08
CA ASP A 112 -4.07 5.35 13.97
C ASP A 112 -3.10 4.35 13.33
N ALA A 113 -2.53 3.46 14.16
CA ALA A 113 -1.62 2.42 13.74
C ALA A 113 -2.33 1.13 13.29
N THR A 114 -3.67 1.06 13.32
CA THR A 114 -4.43 -0.19 13.10
C THR A 114 -4.11 -0.81 11.74
N SER A 115 -4.13 0.02 10.67
CA SER A 115 -3.82 -0.44 9.31
C SER A 115 -2.38 -0.98 9.19
N TYR A 116 -1.44 -0.46 9.97
CA TYR A 116 -0.05 -0.92 9.99
C TYR A 116 0.11 -2.23 10.77
N ALA A 117 -0.64 -2.39 11.87
CA ALA A 117 -0.62 -3.59 12.70
C ALA A 117 -1.24 -4.81 12.00
N GLU A 118 -2.23 -4.57 11.14
CA GLU A 118 -2.92 -5.60 10.35
C GLU A 118 -2.18 -5.99 9.06
N MET A 119 -1.04 -5.37 8.76
CA MET A 119 -0.24 -5.75 7.60
C MET A 119 0.22 -7.21 7.72
N PRO A 120 0.06 -8.06 6.67
CA PRO A 120 0.42 -9.47 6.75
C PRO A 120 1.87 -9.73 7.17
N THR A 121 2.80 -8.90 6.72
CA THR A 121 4.22 -9.01 7.09
C THR A 121 4.46 -8.74 8.57
N VAL A 122 3.72 -7.79 9.16
CA VAL A 122 3.77 -7.45 10.58
C VAL A 122 3.11 -8.55 11.41
N GLU A 123 1.94 -9.04 10.99
CA GLU A 123 1.23 -10.14 11.63
C GLU A 123 2.05 -11.44 11.66
N LEU A 124 2.67 -11.80 10.53
CA LEU A 124 3.58 -12.94 10.44
C LEU A 124 4.81 -12.76 11.32
N TYR A 125 5.37 -11.55 11.38
CA TYR A 125 6.49 -11.23 12.27
C TYR A 125 6.12 -11.35 13.74
N ASN A 126 4.88 -10.98 14.11
CA ASN A 126 4.31 -11.15 15.45
C ASN A 126 3.92 -12.60 15.77
N GLY A 127 4.15 -13.56 14.85
CA GLY A 127 3.98 -14.98 15.08
C GLY A 127 2.60 -15.55 14.69
N LYS A 128 1.72 -14.76 14.05
CA LYS A 128 0.48 -15.30 13.49
C LYS A 128 0.79 -16.32 12.39
N ARG A 129 -0.05 -17.35 12.26
CA ARG A 129 0.03 -18.28 11.13
C ARG A 129 -0.58 -17.64 9.89
N ILE A 130 -0.17 -18.09 8.71
CA ILE A 130 -0.69 -17.56 7.44
C ILE A 130 -2.23 -17.72 7.29
N THR A 131 -2.81 -18.71 7.96
CA THR A 131 -4.27 -18.97 8.00
C THR A 131 -5.02 -18.08 8.99
N GLU A 132 -4.32 -17.36 9.86
CA GLU A 132 -4.86 -16.51 10.93
C GLU A 132 -4.67 -15.00 10.63
N LEU A 133 -4.19 -14.68 9.43
CA LEU A 133 -3.99 -13.29 9.00
C LEU A 133 -5.34 -12.59 8.88
N THR A 134 -5.35 -11.31 9.25
CA THR A 134 -6.56 -10.48 9.17
C THR A 134 -6.93 -10.25 7.71
N HIS A 135 -5.93 -9.98 6.87
CA HIS A 135 -6.11 -9.74 5.43
C HIS A 135 -5.16 -10.61 4.58
N PRO A 136 -5.44 -11.92 4.43
CA PRO A 136 -4.56 -12.84 3.70
C PRO A 136 -4.45 -12.51 2.20
N ASP A 137 -5.44 -11.83 1.63
CA ASP A 137 -5.46 -11.41 0.23
C ASP A 137 -4.42 -10.34 -0.08
N TRP A 138 -4.01 -9.53 0.89
CA TRP A 138 -3.00 -8.47 0.71
C TRP A 138 -1.61 -9.05 0.36
N LEU A 139 -1.32 -10.30 0.76
CA LEU A 139 -0.13 -11.05 0.32
C LEU A 139 -0.17 -11.44 -1.16
N LEU A 140 -1.37 -11.56 -1.73
CA LEU A 140 -1.57 -11.96 -3.12
C LEU A 140 -1.81 -10.79 -4.06
N GLN A 141 -2.21 -9.63 -3.54
CA GLN A 141 -2.41 -8.42 -4.33
C GLN A 141 -1.05 -7.87 -4.79
N SER A 142 -0.80 -7.92 -6.10
CA SER A 142 0.30 -7.17 -6.72
C SER A 142 -0.15 -5.74 -6.99
N SER A 143 0.60 -4.76 -6.47
CA SER A 143 0.50 -3.35 -6.89
C SER A 143 0.95 -3.11 -8.33
N PHE A 144 1.48 -4.15 -8.97
CA PHE A 144 1.80 -4.21 -10.39
C PHE A 144 0.70 -5.01 -11.09
N THR A 145 -0.15 -4.34 -11.86
CA THR A 145 -0.93 -4.98 -12.91
C THR A 145 -0.32 -4.69 -14.26
N ARG A 146 -0.13 -5.77 -15.01
CA ARG A 146 -0.59 -5.83 -16.38
C ARG A 146 -1.83 -6.74 -16.40
#